data_AF-X1TBK6-F1
#
_entry.id   AF-X1TBK6-F1
#
_cell.length_a   1.000
_cell.length_b   1.000
_cell.length_c   1.000
_cell.angle_alpha   90.00
_cell.angle_beta   90.00
_cell.angle_gamma   90.00
#
_symmetry.space_group_name_H-M   'P 1'
#
loop_
_entity.id
_entity.type
_entity.pdbx_description
1 polymer ?
#
loop_
_entity_poly.entity_id
_entity_poly.type
_entity_poly.pdbx_seq_one_letter_code
_entity_poly.pdbx_strand_id
1 'polypeptide(L)'
;MVATKRTDPIGSMMEMITKKLALMRIDQMDKVTLMPHTTVKMFKAESVEVEKDGESMTLEPFQTVILASGMLSAPGPGEEVANAVPKTEIIGDAREVKDIFSAVHAGYNLALKY
;
A
#
# COMPACT_ATOMS: atom_id res chain seq x y z
N MET A 1 11.37 3.65 -14.25
CA MET A 1 10.58 3.01 -13.18
C MET A 1 9.24 2.62 -13.76
N VAL A 2 8.82 1.37 -13.60
CA VAL A 2 7.50 0.89 -14.01
C VAL A 2 6.67 0.70 -12.75
N ALA A 3 5.48 1.30 -12.70
CA ALA A 3 4.53 1.13 -11.59
C ALA A 3 3.26 0.48 -12.10
N THR A 4 2.97 -0.72 -11.61
CA THR A 4 1.81 -1.52 -12.01
C THR A 4 0.75 -1.53 -10.92
N LYS A 5 -0.53 -1.50 -11.29
CA LYS A 5 -1.63 -1.84 -10.38
C LYS A 5 -2.60 -2.75 -11.11
N ARG A 6 -3.02 -3.84 -10.45
CA ARG A 6 -3.96 -4.81 -11.02
C ARG A 6 -5.33 -4.21 -11.35
N THR A 7 -5.78 -3.24 -10.56
CA THR A 7 -7.14 -2.68 -10.64
C THR A 7 -7.14 -1.17 -10.87
N ASP A 8 -8.28 -0.67 -11.30
CA ASP A 8 -8.56 0.74 -11.52
C ASP A 8 -8.92 1.49 -10.23
N PRO A 9 -8.70 2.82 -10.15
CA PRO A 9 -7.56 3.56 -10.68
C PRO A 9 -6.40 3.62 -9.66
N ILE A 10 -5.20 3.94 -10.12
CA ILE A 10 -4.08 4.32 -9.25
C ILE A 10 -4.52 5.49 -8.35
N GLY A 11 -4.19 5.45 -7.06
CA GLY A 11 -4.63 6.45 -6.09
C GLY A 11 -6.11 6.35 -5.70
N SER A 12 -6.73 5.16 -5.77
CA SER A 12 -8.15 4.96 -5.44
C SER A 12 -8.56 5.32 -4.00
N MET A 13 -7.61 5.36 -3.06
CA MET A 13 -7.86 5.79 -1.67
C MET A 13 -7.55 7.28 -1.45
N MET A 14 -7.15 8.01 -2.47
CA MET A 14 -6.87 9.44 -2.37
C MET A 14 -8.13 10.26 -2.67
N GLU A 15 -8.27 11.39 -1.97
CA GLU A 15 -9.23 12.42 -2.34
C GLU A 15 -8.98 12.91 -3.78
N MET A 16 -10.05 13.28 -4.48
CA MET A 16 -10.06 13.55 -5.93
C MET A 16 -9.04 14.62 -6.37
N ILE A 17 -8.96 15.76 -5.66
CA ILE A 17 -8.02 16.85 -5.98
C ILE A 17 -6.59 16.38 -5.76
N THR A 18 -6.33 15.75 -4.62
CA THR A 18 -5.00 15.22 -4.27
C THR A 18 -4.53 14.19 -5.30
N LYS A 19 -5.43 13.27 -5.68
CA LYS A 19 -5.19 12.28 -6.73
C LYS A 19 -4.85 12.93 -8.06
N LYS A 20 -5.63 13.93 -8.49
CA LYS A 20 -5.44 14.61 -9.77
C LYS A 20 -4.07 15.30 -9.83
N LEU A 21 -3.71 16.05 -8.79
CA LEU A 21 -2.42 16.75 -8.73
C LEU A 21 -1.24 15.78 -8.74
N ALA A 22 -1.35 14.67 -7.99
CA ALA A 22 -0.31 13.64 -7.98
C ALA A 22 -0.14 12.97 -9.35
N LEU A 23 -1.23 12.60 -10.03
CA LEU A 23 -1.16 11.99 -11.36
C LEU A 23 -0.63 12.96 -12.42
N MET A 24 -1.04 14.24 -12.39
CA MET A 24 -0.47 15.27 -13.27
C MET A 24 1.04 15.42 -13.08
N ARG A 25 1.52 15.32 -11.83
CA ARG A 25 2.95 15.39 -11.54
C ARG A 25 3.71 14.17 -12.05
N ILE A 26 3.13 12.97 -11.94
CA ILE A 26 3.75 11.73 -12.44
C ILE A 26 3.77 11.71 -13.97
N ASP A 27 2.72 12.23 -14.63
CA ASP A 27 2.64 12.32 -16.10
C ASP A 27 3.77 13.17 -16.70
N GLN A 28 4.30 14.14 -15.93
CA GLN A 28 5.45 14.95 -16.31
C GLN A 28 6.81 14.27 -16.05
N MET A 29 6.84 13.00 -15.62
CA MET A 29 8.07 12.26 -15.33
C MET A 29 8.40 11.28 -16.45
N ASP A 30 9.27 11.69 -17.39
CA ASP A 30 9.67 10.89 -18.56
C ASP A 30 10.23 9.49 -18.24
N LYS A 31 10.72 9.30 -17.01
CA LYS A 31 11.34 8.04 -16.53
C LYS A 31 10.38 7.16 -15.75
N VAL A 32 9.10 7.52 -15.65
CA VAL A 32 8.07 6.75 -14.93
C VAL A 32 7.00 6.31 -15.90
N THR A 33 6.74 5.01 -15.94
CA THR A 33 5.65 4.42 -16.73
C THR A 33 4.60 3.87 -15.78
N LEU A 34 3.37 4.40 -15.86
CA LEU A 34 2.23 3.86 -15.15
C LEU A 34 1.54 2.79 -16.01
N MET A 35 1.28 1.63 -15.41
CA MET A 35 0.59 0.51 -16.06
C MET A 35 -0.59 0.06 -15.16
N PRO A 36 -1.75 0.76 -15.21
CA PRO A 36 -2.98 0.25 -14.61
C PRO A 36 -3.42 -1.04 -15.32
N HIS A 37 -4.38 -1.75 -14.74
CA HIS A 37 -4.89 -3.04 -15.26
C HIS A 37 -3.81 -4.07 -15.59
N THR A 38 -2.70 -4.02 -14.86
CA THR A 38 -1.54 -4.87 -15.12
C THR A 38 -1.31 -5.80 -13.94
N THR A 39 -1.39 -7.10 -14.19
CA THR A 39 -1.08 -8.16 -13.22
C THR A 39 0.30 -8.72 -13.53
N VAL A 40 1.23 -8.59 -12.59
CA VAL A 40 2.49 -9.32 -12.67
C VAL A 40 2.23 -10.79 -12.39
N LYS A 41 2.56 -11.66 -13.34
CA LYS A 41 2.38 -13.12 -13.23
C LYS A 41 3.62 -13.78 -12.64
N MET A 42 4.81 -13.41 -13.13
CA MET A 42 6.07 -14.04 -12.73
C MET A 42 7.27 -13.13 -12.95
N PHE A 43 8.20 -13.09 -11.99
CA PHE A 43 9.54 -12.53 -12.17
C PHE A 43 10.49 -13.66 -12.57
N LYS A 44 11.20 -13.49 -13.68
CA LYS A 44 12.23 -14.40 -14.20
C LYS A 44 13.58 -13.67 -14.23
N ALA A 45 14.66 -14.43 -14.41
CA ALA A 45 16.01 -13.85 -14.46
C ALA A 45 16.16 -12.83 -15.61
N GLU A 46 15.63 -13.17 -16.78
CA GLU A 46 15.78 -12.37 -18.01
C GLU A 46 14.52 -11.59 -18.39
N SER A 47 13.44 -11.70 -17.60
CA SER A 47 12.18 -11.05 -17.97
C SER A 47 11.15 -11.01 -16.85
N VAL A 48 10.10 -10.23 -17.04
CA VAL A 48 8.90 -10.24 -16.18
C VAL A 48 7.68 -10.50 -17.04
N GLU A 49 6.94 -11.55 -16.71
CA GLU A 49 5.68 -11.88 -17.37
C GLU A 49 4.54 -11.10 -16.72
N VAL A 50 3.79 -10.37 -17.53
CA VAL A 50 2.65 -9.58 -17.06
C VAL A 50 1.44 -9.81 -17.97
N GLU A 51 0.26 -9.66 -17.41
CA GLU A 51 -1.00 -9.59 -18.15
C GLU A 51 -1.54 -8.17 -18.01
N LYS A 52 -1.68 -7.46 -19.13
CA LYS A 52 -2.19 -6.09 -19.19
C LYS A 52 -3.44 -6.06 -20.06
N ASP A 53 -4.53 -5.54 -19.52
CA ASP A 53 -5.81 -5.43 -20.23
C ASP A 53 -6.29 -6.78 -20.80
N GLY A 54 -5.95 -7.90 -20.14
CA GLY A 54 -6.27 -9.26 -20.55
C GLY A 54 -5.28 -9.89 -21.55
N GLU A 55 -4.30 -9.13 -22.03
CA GLU A 55 -3.27 -9.60 -22.96
C GLU A 55 -1.96 -9.92 -22.23
N SER A 56 -1.36 -11.07 -22.56
CA SER A 56 -0.05 -11.45 -22.00
C SER A 56 1.08 -10.74 -22.73
N MET A 57 2.01 -10.16 -21.97
CA MET A 57 3.20 -9.51 -22.50
C MET A 57 4.42 -9.73 -21.59
N THR A 58 5.59 -9.39 -22.09
CA THR A 58 6.86 -9.53 -21.38
C THR A 58 7.53 -8.17 -21.23
N LEU A 59 8.09 -7.90 -20.06
CA LEU A 59 8.92 -6.73 -19.78
C LEU A 59 10.37 -7.17 -19.55
N GLU A 60 11.30 -6.23 -19.79
CA GLU A 60 12.69 -6.36 -19.40
C GLU A 60 12.84 -6.62 -17.89
N PRO A 61 13.91 -7.31 -17.45
CA PRO A 61 14.10 -7.64 -16.04
C PRO A 61 14.34 -6.37 -15.21
N PHE A 62 13.76 -6.34 -14.01
CA PHE A 62 13.96 -5.24 -13.06
C PHE A 62 15.10 -5.54 -12.10
N GLN A 63 16.02 -4.57 -11.94
CA GLN A 63 17.08 -4.65 -10.93
C GLN A 63 16.54 -4.56 -9.50
N THR A 64 15.39 -3.91 -9.31
CA THR A 64 14.76 -3.75 -8.00
C THR A 64 13.25 -3.78 -8.16
N VAL A 65 12.59 -4.56 -7.30
CA VAL A 65 11.14 -4.67 -7.24
C VAL A 65 10.69 -4.14 -5.88
N ILE A 66 9.79 -3.16 -5.89
CA ILE A 66 9.16 -2.63 -4.68
C ILE A 66 7.73 -3.15 -4.63
N LEU A 67 7.43 -4.00 -3.65
CA LEU A 67 6.07 -4.49 -3.43
C LEU A 67 5.32 -3.56 -2.47
N ALA A 68 4.44 -2.72 -3.02
CA ALA A 68 3.59 -1.79 -2.27
C ALA A 68 2.10 -2.22 -2.31
N SER A 69 1.83 -3.48 -1.96
CA SER A 69 0.49 -4.11 -2.12
C SER A 69 -0.47 -3.91 -0.94
N GLY A 70 -0.04 -3.23 0.13
CA GLY A 70 -0.81 -3.03 1.35
C GLY A 70 0.07 -3.20 2.59
N MET A 71 -0.57 -3.24 3.76
CA MET A 71 0.09 -3.43 5.05
C MET A 71 -0.67 -4.48 5.87
N LEU A 72 0.04 -5.11 6.81
CA LEU A 72 -0.54 -5.95 7.84
C LEU A 72 -0.34 -5.27 9.19
N SER A 73 -1.33 -5.38 10.09
CA SER A 73 -1.19 -4.91 11.46
C SER A 73 0.02 -5.58 12.10
N ALA A 74 0.83 -4.79 12.81
CA ALA A 74 1.94 -5.35 13.58
C ALA A 74 1.41 -6.32 14.65
N PRO A 75 2.13 -7.41 14.95
CA PRO A 75 1.76 -8.29 16.05
C PRO A 75 1.70 -7.49 17.36
N GLY A 76 0.74 -7.85 18.21
CA GLY A 76 0.62 -7.26 19.54
C GLY A 76 1.87 -7.51 20.39
N PRO A 77 1.98 -6.84 21.55
CA PRO A 77 3.06 -7.10 22.49
C PRO A 77 3.08 -8.58 22.90
N GLY A 78 4.27 -9.12 23.15
CA GLY A 78 4.42 -10.49 23.66
C GLY A 78 3.76 -10.67 25.03
N GLU A 79 3.51 -11.92 25.43
CA GLU A 79 2.82 -12.26 26.67
C GLU A 79 3.46 -11.65 27.92
N GLU A 80 4.80 -11.55 27.96
CA GLU A 80 5.53 -10.93 29.07
C GLU A 80 5.07 -9.48 29.31
N VAL A 81 4.95 -8.69 28.24
CA VAL A 81 4.52 -7.29 28.31
C VAL A 81 3.02 -7.19 28.63
N ALA A 82 2.22 -8.07 28.03
CA ALA A 82 0.77 -8.10 28.28
C ALA A 82 0.44 -8.45 29.75
N ASN A 83 1.23 -9.33 30.37
CA ASN A 83 1.06 -9.76 31.76
C ASN A 83 1.69 -8.80 32.79
N ALA A 84 2.60 -7.92 32.38
CA ALA A 84 3.28 -6.96 33.26
C ALA A 84 2.42 -5.75 33.65
N VAL A 85 1.32 -5.50 32.92
CA VAL A 85 0.42 -4.36 33.16
C VAL A 85 -1.02 -4.84 33.33
N PRO A 86 -1.84 -4.15 34.14
CA PRO A 86 -3.22 -4.59 34.38
C PRO A 86 -4.12 -4.46 33.15
N LYS A 87 -3.72 -3.64 32.16
CA LYS A 87 -4.53 -3.39 30.97
C LYS A 87 -3.66 -2.98 29.79
N THR A 88 -3.95 -3.54 28.62
CA THR A 88 -3.37 -3.16 27.33
C THR A 88 -4.50 -2.77 26.37
N GLU A 89 -4.30 -1.70 25.61
CA GLU A 89 -5.23 -1.23 24.58
C GLU A 89 -4.51 -1.20 23.23
N ILE A 90 -5.14 -1.74 22.18
CA ILE A 90 -4.58 -1.75 20.82
C ILE A 90 -5.38 -0.76 19.96
N ILE A 91 -4.71 0.24 19.39
CA ILE A 91 -5.32 1.31 18.60
C ILE A 91 -4.56 1.56 17.29
N GLY A 92 -5.17 2.32 16.38
CA GLY A 92 -4.60 2.67 15.08
C GLY A 92 -4.31 1.44 14.23
N ASP A 93 -3.28 1.54 13.38
CA ASP A 93 -2.92 0.50 12.42
C ASP A 93 -2.47 -0.81 13.08
N ALA A 94 -2.02 -0.77 14.34
CA ALA A 94 -1.71 -1.97 15.12
C ALA A 94 -2.96 -2.82 15.41
N ARG A 95 -4.15 -2.19 15.46
CA ARG A 95 -5.42 -2.90 15.57
C ARG A 95 -5.94 -3.29 14.19
N GLU A 96 -6.06 -2.31 13.32
CA GLU A 96 -6.61 -2.47 11.98
C GLU A 96 -6.00 -1.39 11.08
N VAL A 97 -5.25 -1.82 10.06
CA VAL A 97 -4.62 -0.92 9.08
C VAL A 97 -5.66 -0.02 8.42
N LYS A 98 -5.52 1.30 8.60
CA LYS A 98 -6.39 2.32 7.99
C LYS A 98 -5.55 3.52 7.56
N ASP A 99 -6.19 4.68 7.48
CA ASP A 99 -5.55 5.96 7.24
C ASP A 99 -5.13 6.64 8.55
N ILE A 100 -4.28 7.67 8.40
CA ILE A 100 -3.80 8.46 9.54
C ILE A 100 -4.93 9.13 10.32
N PHE A 101 -6.01 9.52 9.64
CA PHE A 101 -7.18 10.11 10.26
C PHE A 101 -7.81 9.12 11.27
N SER A 102 -8.02 7.88 10.85
CA SER A 102 -8.53 6.80 11.68
C SER A 102 -7.61 6.51 12.87
N ALA A 103 -6.29 6.54 12.67
CA ALA A 103 -5.32 6.34 13.75
C ALA A 103 -5.39 7.45 14.81
N VAL A 104 -5.46 8.72 14.39
CA VAL A 104 -5.61 9.87 15.29
C VAL A 104 -6.91 9.78 16.08
N HIS A 105 -8.03 9.50 15.40
CA HIS A 105 -9.33 9.35 16.06
C HIS A 105 -9.38 8.16 17.01
N ALA A 106 -8.70 7.06 16.71
CA ALA A 106 -8.60 5.91 17.62
C ALA A 106 -7.94 6.30 18.94
N GLY A 107 -6.85 7.08 18.89
CA GLY A 107 -6.17 7.61 20.08
C GLY A 107 -7.05 8.57 20.88
N TYR A 108 -7.66 9.55 20.21
CA TYR A 108 -8.57 10.52 20.84
C TYR A 108 -9.75 9.83 21.53
N ASN A 109 -10.42 8.91 20.84
CA ASN A 109 -11.57 8.18 21.38
C ASN A 109 -11.21 7.25 22.54
N LEU A 110 -9.99 6.70 22.56
CA LEU A 110 -9.51 5.93 23.70
C LEU A 110 -9.28 6.84 24.91
N ALA A 111 -8.66 8.00 24.71
CA ALA A 111 -8.36 8.96 25.77
C ALA A 111 -9.64 9.44 26.47
N LEU A 112 -10.74 9.69 25.74
CA LEU A 112 -12.03 10.10 26.32
C LEU A 112 -12.68 9.07 27.26
N LYS A 113 -12.23 7.81 27.25
CA LYS A 113 -12.75 6.77 28.15
C LYS A 113 -12.11 6.78 29.53
N TYR A 114 -11.06 7.57 29.71
CA TYR A 114 -10.31 7.74 30.95
C TYR A 114 -10.47 9.18 31.46
#